data_AF-L0IWQ5-F1
#
_entry.id   AF-L0IWQ5-F1
#
_cell.length_a   1.000
_cell.length_b   1.000
_cell.length_c   1.000
_cell.angle_alpha   90.00
_cell.angle_beta   90.00
_cell.angle_gamma   90.00
#
_symmetry.space_group_name_H-M   'P 1'
#
loop_
_entity.id
_entity.type
_entity.pdbx_description
1 polymer ?
#
loop_
_entity_poly.entity_id
_entity_poly.type
_entity_poly.pdbx_seq_one_letter_code
_entity_poly.pdbx_strand_id
1 'polypeptide(L)'
;MKELSREASLAWTLADAVKPYLSGIERNHVFMAIGAGETFAAVRGMVKSVAVKRITLRPDLVQECITWLQAYVGHEDEQYLRRLIAEYLVPLSVHVPAAVRVDRQPSSSRVDQLVALTAQRHRFVSATGTAWLR
;
A
#
# COMPACT_ATOMS: atom_id res chain seq x y z
N MET A 1 -29.79 -9.90 2.07
CA MET A 1 -29.87 -8.94 3.21
C MET A 1 -28.62 -8.94 4.11
N LYS A 2 -27.41 -9.26 3.62
CA LYS A 2 -26.17 -9.23 4.44
C LYS A 2 -25.29 -8.00 4.21
N GLU A 3 -25.24 -7.46 2.99
CA GLU A 3 -24.47 -6.23 2.66
C GLU A 3 -24.90 -4.99 3.46
N LEU A 4 -26.21 -4.71 3.50
CA LEU A 4 -26.75 -3.50 4.13
C LEU A 4 -26.33 -3.35 5.61
N SER A 5 -26.19 -4.46 6.32
CA SER A 5 -25.78 -4.46 7.73
C SER A 5 -24.29 -4.13 7.90
N ARG A 6 -23.42 -4.63 7.02
CA ARG A 6 -21.98 -4.30 7.07
C ARG A 6 -21.73 -2.86 6.63
N GLU A 7 -22.39 -2.42 5.57
CA GLU A 7 -22.25 -1.06 5.08
C GLU A 7 -22.79 -0.02 6.06
N ALA A 8 -23.97 -0.26 6.64
CA ALA A 8 -24.50 0.60 7.69
C ALA A 8 -23.57 0.62 8.92
N SER A 9 -23.01 -0.52 9.32
CA SER A 9 -22.06 -0.58 10.44
C SER A 9 -20.79 0.23 10.16
N LEU A 10 -20.25 0.14 8.95
CA LEU A 10 -19.13 0.97 8.51
C LEU A 10 -19.51 2.45 8.52
N ALA A 11 -20.68 2.80 8.00
CA ALA A 11 -21.16 4.18 7.95
C ALA A 11 -21.29 4.77 9.36
N TRP A 12 -21.86 4.04 10.32
CA TRP A 12 -21.95 4.47 11.71
C TRP A 12 -20.57 4.61 12.37
N THR A 13 -19.67 3.67 12.14
CA THR A 13 -18.31 3.70 12.69
C THR A 13 -17.50 4.88 12.12
N LEU A 14 -17.63 5.13 10.82
CA LEU A 14 -17.00 6.27 10.16
C LEU A 14 -17.60 7.59 10.66
N ALA A 15 -18.92 7.66 10.81
CA ALA A 15 -19.63 8.83 11.32
C ALA A 15 -19.13 9.21 12.71
N ASP A 16 -18.96 8.25 13.62
CA ASP A 16 -18.44 8.51 14.96
C ASP A 16 -16.99 9.03 14.94
N ALA A 17 -16.14 8.45 14.09
CA ALA A 17 -14.75 8.86 13.95
C ALA A 17 -14.60 10.29 13.39
N VAL A 18 -15.46 10.70 12.45
CA VAL A 18 -15.37 12.02 11.81
C VAL A 18 -16.21 13.09 12.52
N LYS A 19 -17.15 12.69 13.39
CA LYS A 19 -18.08 13.57 14.13
C LYS A 19 -17.45 14.83 14.72
N PRO A 20 -16.28 14.80 15.40
CA PRO A 20 -15.70 16.02 15.99
C PRO A 20 -15.19 17.02 14.94
N TYR A 21 -14.99 16.58 13.70
CA TYR A 21 -14.45 17.39 12.59
C TYR A 21 -15.54 17.85 11.60
N LEU A 22 -16.77 17.36 11.76
CA LEU A 22 -17.92 17.79 10.98
C LEU A 22 -18.64 18.97 11.65
N SER A 23 -19.04 19.94 10.83
CA SER A 23 -19.99 20.98 11.19
C SER A 23 -21.37 20.38 11.51
N GLY A 24 -22.23 21.15 12.18
CA GLY A 24 -23.58 20.70 12.52
C GLY A 24 -24.41 20.29 11.28
N ILE A 25 -24.24 21.01 10.16
CA ILE A 25 -24.93 20.72 8.90
C ILE A 25 -24.41 19.41 8.28
N GLU A 26 -23.09 19.26 8.15
CA GLU A 26 -22.48 18.03 7.61
C GLU A 26 -22.88 16.80 8.44
N ARG A 27 -22.87 16.96 9.77
CA ARG A 27 -23.25 15.91 10.71
C ARG A 27 -24.71 15.49 10.54
N ASN A 28 -25.65 16.45 10.49
CA ASN A 28 -27.06 16.14 10.27
C ASN A 28 -27.28 15.44 8.94
N HIS A 29 -26.63 15.91 7.87
CA HIS A 29 -26.75 15.30 6.54
C HIS A 29 -26.27 13.84 6.55
N VAL A 30 -25.12 13.55 7.17
CA VAL A 30 -24.59 12.19 7.29
C VAL A 30 -25.56 11.29 8.08
N PHE A 31 -26.05 11.74 9.24
CA PHE A 31 -26.96 10.92 10.05
C PHE A 31 -28.30 10.66 9.36
N MET A 32 -28.84 11.65 8.64
CA MET A 32 -30.06 11.47 7.85
C MET A 32 -29.85 10.48 6.70
N ALA A 33 -28.74 10.60 5.96
CA ALA A 33 -28.44 9.69 4.85
C ALA A 33 -28.28 8.23 5.34
N ILE A 34 -27.61 8.01 6.48
CA ILE A 34 -27.49 6.67 7.07
C ILE A 34 -28.87 6.15 7.51
N GLY A 35 -29.69 6.98 8.16
CA GLY A 35 -31.04 6.61 8.60
C GLY A 35 -32.02 6.33 7.46
N ALA A 36 -31.84 6.99 6.31
CA ALA A 36 -32.62 6.76 5.09
C ALA A 36 -32.19 5.52 4.29
N GLY A 37 -31.09 4.86 4.70
CA GLY A 37 -30.52 3.72 3.96
C GLY A 37 -29.65 4.12 2.77
N GLU A 38 -29.33 5.41 2.61
CA GLU A 38 -28.39 5.92 1.60
C GLU A 38 -26.93 5.77 2.07
N THR A 39 -26.60 4.55 2.51
CA THR A 39 -25.32 4.24 3.17
C THR A 39 -24.13 4.47 2.26
N PHE A 40 -24.23 4.15 0.97
CA PHE A 40 -23.16 4.44 0.00
C PHE A 40 -22.88 5.95 -0.10
N ALA A 41 -23.93 6.76 -0.25
CA ALA A 41 -23.81 8.21 -0.37
C ALA A 41 -23.23 8.84 0.92
N ALA A 42 -23.63 8.32 2.08
CA ALA A 42 -23.10 8.73 3.38
C ALA A 42 -21.61 8.44 3.50
N VAL A 43 -21.17 7.21 3.22
CA VAL A 43 -19.74 6.81 3.27
C VAL A 43 -18.92 7.62 2.27
N ARG A 44 -19.40 7.78 1.03
CA ARG A 44 -18.77 8.62 0.00
C ARG A 44 -18.57 10.07 0.48
N GLY A 45 -19.60 10.67 1.06
CA GLY A 45 -19.54 12.04 1.59
C GLY A 45 -18.55 12.20 2.74
N MET A 46 -18.50 11.21 3.64
CA MET A 46 -17.55 11.20 4.75
C MET A 46 -16.11 11.01 4.27
N VAL A 47 -15.83 10.08 3.35
CA VAL A 47 -14.47 9.88 2.79
C VAL A 47 -13.97 11.16 2.12
N LYS A 48 -14.83 11.86 1.36
CA LYS A 48 -14.50 13.17 0.79
C LYS A 48 -14.20 14.21 1.87
N SER A 49 -15.04 14.29 2.91
CA SER A 49 -14.85 15.23 4.01
C SER A 49 -13.53 14.98 4.75
N VAL A 50 -13.19 13.71 4.96
CA VAL A 50 -11.92 13.31 5.58
C VAL A 50 -10.73 13.74 4.73
N ALA A 51 -10.76 13.52 3.42
CA ALA A 51 -9.68 13.95 2.54
C ALA A 51 -9.52 15.48 2.53
N VAL A 52 -10.62 16.22 2.40
CA VAL A 52 -10.62 17.70 2.38
C VAL A 52 -10.11 18.26 3.70
N LYS A 53 -10.56 17.70 4.83
CA LYS A 53 -10.19 18.18 6.18
C LYS A 53 -8.92 17.51 6.74
N ARG A 54 -8.29 16.62 5.97
CA ARG A 54 -7.11 15.82 6.34
C ARG A 54 -7.25 15.15 7.72
N ILE A 55 -8.42 14.56 7.97
CA ILE A 55 -8.70 13.88 9.25
C ILE A 55 -7.90 12.58 9.30
N THR A 56 -7.11 12.40 10.35
CA THR A 56 -6.40 11.14 10.60
C THR A 56 -7.39 10.08 11.07
N LEU A 57 -7.60 9.03 10.27
CA LEU A 57 -8.40 7.87 10.67
C LEU A 57 -7.50 6.76 11.23
N ARG A 58 -8.11 5.88 12.03
CA ARG A 58 -7.47 4.64 12.49
C ARG A 58 -7.21 3.71 11.29
N PRO A 59 -6.06 3.03 11.22
CA PRO A 59 -5.70 2.18 10.08
C PRO A 59 -6.71 1.06 9.83
N ASP A 60 -7.32 0.50 10.87
CA ASP A 60 -8.36 -0.53 10.74
C ASP A 60 -9.59 -0.01 10.00
N LEU A 61 -10.01 1.23 10.31
CA LEU A 61 -11.15 1.87 9.67
C LEU A 61 -10.87 2.19 8.20
N VAL A 62 -9.63 2.54 7.88
CA VAL A 62 -9.17 2.74 6.50
C VAL A 62 -9.24 1.43 5.73
N GLN A 63 -8.82 0.32 6.35
CA GLN A 63 -8.90 -1.00 5.73
C GLN A 63 -10.34 -1.47 5.51
N GLU A 64 -11.26 -1.13 6.42
CA GLU A 64 -12.68 -1.37 6.20
C GLU A 64 -13.25 -0.55 5.04
N CYS A 65 -12.86 0.73 4.90
CA CYS A 65 -13.23 1.52 3.72
C CYS A 65 -12.70 0.93 2.41
N ILE A 66 -11.46 0.40 2.40
CA ILE A 66 -10.89 -0.27 1.22
C ILE A 66 -11.69 -1.54 0.89
N THR A 67 -11.99 -2.36 1.90
CA THR A 67 -12.75 -3.62 1.75
C THR A 67 -14.17 -3.35 1.27
N TRP A 68 -14.82 -2.32 1.80
CA TRP A 68 -16.13 -1.87 1.33
C TRP A 68 -16.08 -1.45 -0.13
N LEU A 69 -15.07 -0.67 -0.54
CA LEU A 69 -14.95 -0.20 -1.92
C LEU A 69 -14.68 -1.34 -2.92
N GLN A 70 -14.09 -2.44 -2.48
CA GLN A 70 -13.93 -3.65 -3.32
C GLN A 70 -15.26 -4.29 -3.72
N ALA A 71 -16.35 -4.06 -2.97
CA ALA A 71 -17.69 -4.52 -3.36
C ALA A 71 -18.29 -3.68 -4.51
N TYR A 72 -17.70 -2.52 -4.81
CA TYR A 72 -18.14 -1.56 -5.83
C TYR A 72 -17.19 -1.48 -7.03
N VAL A 73 -16.46 -2.57 -7.33
CA VAL A 73 -15.56 -2.60 -8.49
C VAL A 73 -16.33 -2.34 -9.78
N GLY A 74 -15.86 -1.36 -10.56
CA GLY A 74 -16.51 -0.91 -11.79
C GLY A 74 -17.54 0.22 -11.60
N HIS A 75 -17.77 0.67 -10.36
CA HIS A 75 -18.57 1.86 -10.08
C HIS A 75 -17.81 3.14 -10.50
N GLU A 76 -18.51 4.14 -11.04
CA GLU A 76 -17.89 5.37 -11.56
C GLU A 76 -17.05 6.11 -10.50
N ASP A 77 -17.55 6.16 -9.27
CA ASP A 77 -16.88 6.77 -8.13
C ASP A 77 -15.75 5.91 -7.52
N GLU A 78 -15.60 4.63 -7.91
CA GLU A 78 -14.66 3.70 -7.28
C GLU A 78 -13.22 4.21 -7.38
N GLN A 79 -12.76 4.52 -8.60
CA GLN A 79 -11.39 4.95 -8.83
C GLN A 79 -11.07 6.26 -8.10
N TYR A 80 -12.05 7.18 -8.05
CA TYR A 80 -11.91 8.44 -7.35
C TYR A 80 -11.78 8.23 -5.84
N LEU A 81 -12.67 7.43 -5.25
CA LEU A 81 -12.63 7.13 -3.81
C LEU A 81 -11.38 6.36 -3.41
N ARG A 82 -10.92 5.43 -4.26
CA ARG A 82 -9.70 4.66 -4.02
C ARG A 82 -8.46 5.55 -3.96
N ARG A 83 -8.38 6.57 -4.82
CA ARG A 83 -7.30 7.58 -4.78
C ARG A 83 -7.36 8.41 -3.51
N LEU A 84 -8.54 8.89 -3.11
CA LEU A 84 -8.68 9.64 -1.86
C LEU A 84 -8.23 8.84 -0.64
N ILE A 85 -8.58 7.56 -0.59
CA ILE A 85 -8.17 6.68 0.51
C ILE A 85 -6.64 6.47 0.48
N ALA A 86 -6.07 6.19 -0.69
CA ALA A 86 -4.63 5.97 -0.82
C ALA A 86 -3.79 7.21 -0.48
N GLU A 87 -4.23 8.40 -0.88
CA GLU A 87 -3.48 9.65 -0.75
C GLU A 87 -3.59 10.30 0.62
N TYR A 88 -4.77 10.20 1.27
CA TYR A 88 -5.06 10.98 2.48
C TYR A 88 -5.31 10.12 3.72
N LEU A 89 -5.59 8.83 3.55
CA LEU A 89 -6.03 7.96 4.64
C LEU A 89 -5.05 6.85 4.99
N VAL A 90 -4.19 6.43 4.06
CA VAL A 90 -3.13 5.47 4.36
C VAL A 90 -1.90 6.24 4.84
N PRO A 91 -1.41 6.02 6.08
CA PRO A 91 -0.07 6.47 6.44
C PRO A 91 0.91 5.75 5.50
N LEU A 92 1.72 6.51 4.77
CA LEU A 92 2.75 6.12 3.81
C LEU A 92 3.82 5.16 4.40
N SER A 93 3.43 3.97 4.86
CA SER A 93 4.37 2.99 5.42
C SER A 93 4.59 1.78 4.50
N VAL A 94 3.76 1.57 3.47
CA VAL A 94 3.89 0.38 2.59
C VAL A 94 3.57 0.69 1.13
N HIS A 95 4.25 1.67 0.54
CA HIS A 95 4.52 1.59 -0.91
C HIS A 95 6.00 1.33 -1.10
N VAL A 96 6.44 0.15 -0.65
CA VAL A 96 7.53 -0.52 -1.35
C VAL A 96 6.90 -0.97 -2.66
N PRO A 97 7.22 -0.38 -3.83
CA PRO A 97 6.89 -1.06 -5.06
C PRO A 97 7.56 -2.42 -4.92
N ALA A 98 6.77 -3.49 -4.98
CA ALA A 98 7.31 -4.82 -5.13
C ALA A 98 8.15 -4.75 -6.40
N ALA A 99 9.45 -4.48 -6.24
CA ALA A 99 10.44 -4.77 -7.22
C ALA A 99 10.19 -6.25 -7.48
N VAL A 100 9.58 -6.52 -8.63
CA VAL A 100 9.55 -7.80 -9.28
C VAL A 100 11.02 -8.23 -9.33
N ARG A 101 11.48 -8.90 -8.28
CA ARG A 101 12.65 -9.75 -8.34
C ARG A 101 12.19 -10.99 -9.08
N VAL A 102 12.03 -10.83 -10.40
CA VAL A 102 12.39 -11.89 -11.32
C VAL A 102 13.90 -11.97 -11.21
N ASP A 103 14.38 -12.56 -10.12
CA ASP A 103 15.71 -13.15 -10.11
C ASP A 103 15.55 -14.45 -10.87
N ARG A 104 15.57 -14.26 -12.19
CA ARG A 104 15.72 -15.30 -13.18
C ARG A 104 17.03 -15.99 -12.86
N GLN A 105 16.95 -17.07 -12.10
CA GLN A 105 18.01 -18.03 -11.90
C GLN A 105 18.66 -18.34 -13.27
N PRO A 106 19.92 -17.94 -13.53
CA PRO A 106 20.62 -18.43 -14.69
C PRO A 106 21.01 -19.86 -14.35
N SER A 107 20.32 -20.79 -15.00
CA SER A 107 20.76 -22.16 -15.17
C SER A 107 22.26 -22.18 -15.46
N SER A 108 23.02 -22.87 -14.61
CA SER A 108 24.37 -23.29 -14.88
C SER A 108 24.44 -23.86 -16.29
N SER A 109 24.99 -23.06 -17.20
CA SER A 109 25.19 -23.45 -18.59
C SER A 109 26.65 -23.83 -18.75
N ARG A 110 26.85 -25.00 -19.34
CA ARG A 110 28.05 -25.84 -19.41
C ARG A 110 29.24 -25.18 -20.17
N VAL A 111 29.24 -23.87 -20.34
CA VAL A 111 30.25 -23.11 -21.10
C VAL A 111 31.37 -22.51 -20.23
N ASP A 112 31.14 -22.32 -18.92
CA ASP A 112 32.18 -21.81 -18.00
C ASP A 112 33.19 -22.87 -17.53
N GLN A 113 32.90 -24.16 -17.66
CA GLN A 113 33.80 -25.23 -17.21
C GLN A 113 35.01 -25.49 -18.12
N LEU A 114 35.05 -24.89 -19.32
CA LEU A 114 36.12 -25.13 -20.31
C LEU A 114 37.24 -24.07 -20.32
N VAL A 115 37.11 -22.99 -19.55
CA VAL A 115 38.14 -21.93 -19.46
C VAL A 115 39.11 -22.11 -18.28
N ALA A 116 38.73 -22.89 -17.25
CA ALA A 116 39.54 -23.09 -16.05
C ALA A 116 40.71 -24.09 -16.21
N LEU A 117 40.89 -24.71 -17.38
CA LEU A 117 41.85 -25.81 -17.58
C LEU A 117 43.15 -25.43 -18.30
N THR A 118 43.38 -24.18 -18.70
CA THR A 118 44.50 -23.84 -19.60
C THR A 118 45.54 -22.85 -19.09
N ALA A 119 45.46 -22.33 -17.86
CA ALA A 119 46.43 -21.34 -17.36
C ALA A 119 47.28 -21.84 -16.18
N GLN A 120 47.74 -23.09 -16.23
CA GLN A 120 48.82 -23.60 -15.37
C GLN A 120 50.08 -23.83 -16.22
N ARG A 121 50.85 -22.78 -16.51
CA ARG A 121 52.25 -22.95 -17.00
C ARG A 121 53.06 -21.65 -16.97
N HIS A 122 54.32 -21.81 -16.54
CA HIS A 122 55.42 -20.82 -16.41
C HIS A 122 55.36 -19.98 -15.13
N ARG A 123 56.06 -20.30 -14.03
CA ARG A 123 57.43 -20.77 -13.77
C ARG A 123 58.54 -19.76 -14.17
N PHE A 124 59.18 -19.24 -13.11
CA PHE A 124 60.62 -18.98 -12.90
C PHE A 124 61.22 -17.57 -13.04
N VAL A 125 62.01 -17.25 -11.98
CA VAL A 125 63.33 -16.55 -11.94
C VAL A 125 63.31 -15.02 -12.03
N SER A 126 64.01 -14.23 -11.21
CA SER A 126 64.91 -14.44 -10.05
C SER A 126 65.30 -13.06 -9.46
N ALA A 127 65.88 -13.08 -8.25
CA ALA A 127 66.94 -12.17 -7.73
C ALA A 127 66.54 -10.73 -7.37
N THR A 128 66.97 -10.08 -6.28
CA THR A 128 68.08 -10.30 -5.34
C THR A 128 67.98 -9.31 -4.16
N GLY A 129 68.41 -9.73 -2.97
CA GLY A 129 69.05 -8.90 -1.92
C GLY A 129 68.16 -7.91 -1.17
N THR A 130 68.29 -7.64 0.13
CA THR A 130 69.37 -7.85 1.10
C THR A 130 68.80 -7.79 2.51
N ALA A 131 69.33 -8.63 3.39
CA ALA A 131 69.17 -8.61 4.84
C ALA A 131 69.60 -7.25 5.45
N TRP A 132 69.04 -6.87 6.61
CA TRP A 132 69.74 -6.32 7.78
C TRP A 132 68.84 -6.36 9.03
N LEU A 133 69.48 -6.61 10.17
CA LEU A 133 68.96 -6.85 11.52
C LEU A 133 68.29 -5.63 12.17
N ARG A 134 67.32 -5.86 13.07
CA ARG A 134 67.43 -5.58 14.52
C ARG A 134 66.19 -6.06 15.27
#